data_AF-A0A7X7P9Y3-F1
#
_entry.id   AF-A0A7X7P9Y3-F1
#
_cell.length_a   1.000
_cell.length_b   1.000
_cell.length_c   1.000
_cell.angle_alpha   90.00
_cell.angle_beta   90.00
_cell.angle_gamma   90.00
#
_symmetry.space_group_name_H-M   'P 1'
#
loop_
_entity.id
_entity.type
_entity.pdbx_description
1 polymer ?
#
loop_
_entity_poly.entity_id
_entity_poly.type
_entity_poly.pdbx_seq_one_letter_code
_entity_poly.pdbx_strand_id
1 'polypeptide(L)' 'AEITPRTRSRSPEGLPMELPGTEPEFRLLTRGSERASEQEIEENPRSAPVRVRAVERINRRAA' A
#
# COMPACT_ATOMS: atom_id res chain seq x y z
N ALA A 1 4.30 -0.77 -8.98
CA ALA A 1 3.75 -1.31 -7.72
C ALA A 1 2.23 -1.36 -7.85
N GLU A 2 1.66 -2.54 -8.08
CA GLU A 2 0.23 -2.72 -8.41
C GLU A 2 -0.72 -2.28 -7.28
N ILE A 3 -0.23 -2.31 -6.03
CA ILE A 3 -1.00 -2.02 -4.82
C ILE A 3 -1.20 -0.50 -4.60
N THR A 4 -0.27 0.34 -5.05
CA THR A 4 -0.27 1.79 -4.79
C THR A 4 -1.45 2.54 -5.42
N PRO A 5 -1.88 2.26 -6.67
CA PRO A 5 -3.07 2.89 -7.22
C PRO A 5 -4.35 2.54 -6.46
N ARG A 6 -4.42 1.35 -5.84
CA ARG A 6 -5.61 0.86 -5.12
C ARG A 6 -5.73 1.40 -3.69
N THR A 7 -4.78 2.23 -3.25
CA THR A 7 -4.82 2.91 -1.94
C THR A 7 -5.35 4.33 -2.04
N ARG A 8 -5.77 4.78 -3.23
CA ARG A 8 -6.33 6.11 -3.47
C ARG A 8 -7.77 5.99 -3.95
N SER A 9 -8.60 6.96 -3.56
CA SER A 9 -9.92 7.12 -4.17
C SER A 9 -9.78 7.44 -5.65
N ARG A 10 -10.78 7.00 -6.42
CA ARG A 10 -10.95 7.35 -7.83
C ARG A 10 -12.09 8.35 -8.05
N SER A 11 -12.70 8.87 -6.99
CA SER A 11 -13.67 9.96 -7.09
C SER A 11 -13.03 11.17 -7.79
N PRO A 12 -13.74 11.80 -8.74
CA PRO A 12 -13.33 13.09 -9.28
C PRO A 12 -13.17 14.15 -8.19
N GLU A 13 -12.14 14.98 -8.32
CA GLU A 13 -11.90 16.10 -7.40
C GLU A 13 -13.02 17.14 -7.52
N GLY A 14 -13.47 17.68 -6.37
CA GLY A 14 -14.49 18.74 -6.32
C GLY A 14 -15.93 18.29 -6.11
N LEU A 15 -16.17 16.98 -5.97
CA LEU A 15 -17.47 16.47 -5.52
C LEU A 15 -17.63 16.66 -3.99
N PRO A 16 -18.83 17.04 -3.51
CA PRO A 16 -19.09 17.23 -2.08
C PRO A 16 -19.10 15.90 -1.29
N MET A 17 -19.14 14.76 -1.98
CA MET A 17 -19.11 13.42 -1.38
C MET A 17 -18.41 12.44 -2.33
N GLU A 18 -17.71 11.47 -1.75
CA GLU A 18 -17.13 10.32 -2.45
C GLU A 18 -18.22 9.50 -3.15
N LEU A 19 -17.96 9.05 -4.38
CA LEU A 19 -18.90 8.20 -5.11
C LEU A 19 -18.82 6.76 -4.59
N PRO A 20 -19.97 6.10 -4.28
CA PRO A 20 -19.97 4.70 -3.87
C PRO A 20 -19.29 3.81 -4.90
N GLY A 21 -18.38 2.95 -4.46
CA GLY A 21 -17.60 2.04 -5.32
C GLY A 21 -16.33 2.66 -5.90
N THR A 22 -15.99 3.89 -5.54
CA THR A 22 -14.72 4.55 -5.91
C THR A 22 -13.76 4.72 -4.74
N GLU A 23 -14.15 4.24 -3.56
CA GLU A 23 -13.32 4.28 -2.35
C GLU A 23 -12.06 3.43 -2.51
N PRO A 24 -10.97 3.76 -1.79
CA PRO A 24 -9.77 2.94 -1.78
C PRO A 24 -10.05 1.54 -1.22
N GLU A 25 -9.44 0.52 -1.84
CA GLU A 25 -9.55 -0.88 -1.40
C GLU A 25 -8.58 -1.19 -0.25
N PHE A 26 -7.43 -0.50 -0.24
CA PHE A 26 -6.32 -0.76 0.66
C PHE A 26 -5.85 0.51 1.39
N ARG A 27 -5.36 0.34 2.61
CA ARG A 27 -4.59 1.35 3.35
C ARG A 27 -3.12 0.93 3.38
N LEU A 28 -2.21 1.85 3.06
CA LEU A 28 -0.78 1.60 3.20
C LEU A 28 -0.40 1.52 4.69
N LEU A 29 0.28 0.44 5.08
CA LEU A 29 0.86 0.30 6.42
C LEU A 29 2.31 0.78 6.42
N THR A 30 3.04 0.50 5.33
CA THR A 30 4.44 0.93 5.17
C THR A 30 4.53 2.27 4.46
N ARG A 31 5.50 3.12 4.86
CA ARG A 31 5.81 4.39 4.17
C ARG A 31 6.62 4.13 2.90
N GLY A 32 5.96 3.58 1.88
CA GLY A 32 6.62 3.11 0.67
C GLY A 32 7.10 1.67 0.84
N SER A 33 8.40 1.44 0.69
CA SER A 33 9.02 0.13 0.95
C SER A 33 10.03 0.20 2.07
N GLU A 34 9.94 -0.74 2.99
CA GLU A 34 10.90 -0.89 4.08
C GLU A 34 12.08 -1.76 3.64
N ARG A 35 13.24 -1.47 4.23
CA ARG A 35 14.48 -2.23 4.03
C ARG A 35 14.77 -3.02 5.31
N ALA A 36 15.47 -4.13 5.15
CA ALA A 36 16.03 -4.87 6.27
C ALA A 36 16.93 -3.95 7.12
N SER A 37 16.97 -4.20 8.42
CA SER A 37 17.87 -3.51 9.34
C SER A 37 19.34 -3.89 9.06
N GLU A 38 20.29 -3.11 9.56
CA GLU A 38 21.72 -3.44 9.43
C GLU A 38 22.05 -4.80 10.06
N GLN A 39 21.46 -5.09 11.23
CA GLN A 39 21.59 -6.35 11.95
C GLN A 39 21.07 -7.53 11.11
N GLU A 40 19.88 -7.38 10.51
CA GLU A 40 19.30 -8.44 9.66
C GLU A 40 20.13 -8.66 8.38
N ILE A 41 20.74 -7.61 7.83
CA ILE A 41 21.61 -7.75 6.65
C ILE A 41 22.91 -8.48 7.01
N GLU A 42 23.47 -8.24 8.20
CA GLU A 42 24.66 -8.94 8.68
C GLU A 42 24.38 -10.43 8.92
N GLU A 43 23.27 -10.76 9.59
CA GLU A 43 22.84 -12.14 9.82
C GLU A 43 22.38 -12.85 8.53
N ASN A 44 21.80 -12.09 7.60
CA ASN A 44 21.21 -12.62 6.38
C ASN A 44 21.45 -11.69 5.17
N PRO A 45 22.62 -11.79 4.50
CA PRO A 45 23.00 -10.90 3.40
C PRO A 45 22.01 -10.85 2.22
N ARG A 46 21.25 -11.93 1.97
CA ARG A 46 20.18 -11.95 0.93
C ARG A 46 18.98 -11.05 1.26
N SER A 47 18.84 -10.53 2.49
CA SER A 47 17.81 -9.57 2.85
C SER A 47 18.12 -8.14 2.33
N ALA A 48 19.37 -7.81 2.03
CA ALA A 48 19.77 -6.46 1.58
C ALA A 48 19.00 -5.88 0.37
N PRO A 49 18.73 -6.64 -0.72
CA PRO A 49 17.96 -6.13 -1.85
C PRO A 49 16.44 -6.13 -1.63
N VAL A 50 15.94 -6.77 -0.57
CA VAL A 50 14.51 -6.94 -0.33
C VAL A 50 13.84 -5.59 -0.05
N ARG A 51 12.62 -5.42 -0.56
CA ARG A 51 11.79 -4.22 -0.39
C ARG A 51 10.40 -4.66 0.04
N VAL A 52 10.13 -4.60 1.34
CA VAL A 52 8.85 -5.04 1.92
C VAL A 52 7.81 -3.93 1.79
N ARG A 53 6.61 -4.28 1.36
CA ARG A 53 5.45 -3.40 1.33
C ARG A 53 4.28 -4.12 1.98
N ALA A 54 3.58 -3.46 2.88
CA ALA A 54 2.39 -4.01 3.52
C ALA A 54 1.20 -3.08 3.35
N VAL A 55 0.03 -3.69 3.15
CA VAL A 55 -1.25 -3.01 3.05
C VAL A 55 -2.27 -3.72 3.91
N GLU A 56 -3.20 -2.95 4.44
CA GLU A 56 -4.39 -3.45 5.09
C GLU A 56 -5.58 -3.32 4.13
N ARG A 57 -6.40 -4.36 4.02
CA ARG A 57 -7.63 -4.29 3.23
C ARG A 57 -8.73 -3.60 4.04
N ILE A 58 -9.29 -2.53 3.51
CA ILE A 58 -10.28 -1.70 4.21
C ILE A 58 -11.66 -1.74 3.55
N ASN A 59 -11.72 -2.14 2.29
CA ASN A 59 -12.97 -2.34 1.59
C ASN A 59 -12.89 -3.59 0.69
N ARG A 60 -14.04 -4.22 0.45
CA ARG A 60 -14.19 -5.23 -0.58
C ARG A 60 -14.76 -4.52 -1.80
N ARG A 61 -13.99 -4.46 -2.88
CA ARG A 61 -14.49 -3.97 -4.16
C ARG A 61 -15.80 -4.71 -4.49
N ALA A 62 -16.89 -3.96 -4.66
CA ALA A 62 -18.11 -4.51 -5.26
C ALA A 62 -17.74 -4.97 -6.68
N ALA A 63 -17.98 -6.24 -6.97
CA ALA A 63 -17.61 -6.87 -8.25
C ALA A 63 -18.30 -6.18 -9.42
#